data_AF-R5EB92-F1
#
_entry.id   AF-R5EB92-F1
#
_cell.length_a   1.000
_cell.length_b   1.000
_cell.length_c   1.000
_cell.angle_alpha   90.00
_cell.angle_beta   90.00
_cell.angle_gamma   90.00
#
_symmetry.space_group_name_H-M   'P 1'
#
loop_
_entity.id
_entity.type
_entity.pdbx_description
1 polymer ?
#
loop_
_entity_poly.entity_id
_entity_poly.type
_entity_poly.pdbx_seq_one_letter_code
_entity_poly.pdbx_strand_id
1 'polypeptide(L)'
;MKHIDFEFNGKTYALSFTAEALFTIYDKFGYTSDILGTTHVLEPTLEGWKNCCWLAALMASQGELQRRHRGESPQQMLTLEELRTGFMAADSVLLRQAVRDALEQGFHRDIPKPDEDEEVNLVLLEREEAEKKARAAALRASISWLRRLFGSTSAPKKP
;
A
#
# COMPACT_ATOMS: atom_id res chain seq x y z
N MET A 1 -10.02 3.96 8.55
CA MET A 1 -10.10 2.96 7.46
C MET A 1 -10.75 3.65 6.29
N LYS A 2 -10.03 3.79 5.18
CA LYS A 2 -10.46 4.58 4.03
C LYS A 2 -11.53 3.80 3.23
N HIS A 3 -12.45 4.52 2.62
CA HIS A 3 -13.49 3.99 1.73
C HIS A 3 -13.71 4.97 0.57
N ILE A 4 -14.39 4.50 -0.47
CA ILE A 4 -14.86 5.33 -1.58
C ILE A 4 -16.35 5.58 -1.37
N ASP A 5 -16.75 6.84 -1.40
CA ASP A 5 -18.16 7.21 -1.41
C ASP A 5 -18.75 6.97 -2.79
N PHE A 6 -19.86 6.25 -2.82
CA PHE A 6 -20.54 5.85 -4.03
C PHE A 6 -22.03 6.20 -3.94
N GLU A 7 -22.48 7.08 -4.83
CA GLU A 7 -23.87 7.48 -4.88
C GLU A 7 -24.71 6.53 -5.75
N PHE A 8 -25.81 6.03 -5.19
CA PHE A 8 -26.75 5.18 -5.90
C PHE A 8 -28.18 5.42 -5.40
N ASN A 9 -29.11 5.70 -6.32
CA ASN A 9 -30.51 6.00 -6.02
C ASN A 9 -30.70 7.08 -4.94
N GLY A 10 -29.89 8.14 -4.97
CA GLY A 10 -29.96 9.26 -4.03
C GLY A 10 -29.45 8.94 -2.62
N LYS A 11 -28.73 7.84 -2.44
CA LYS A 11 -28.06 7.47 -1.19
C LYS A 11 -26.57 7.28 -1.43
N THR A 12 -25.76 7.69 -0.47
CA THR A 12 -24.31 7.46 -0.47
C THR A 12 -23.99 6.19 0.29
N TYR A 13 -23.25 5.29 -0.36
CA TYR A 13 -22.75 4.05 0.20
C TYR A 13 -21.23 4.11 0.29
N ALA A 14 -20.68 3.63 1.40
CA ALA A 14 -19.24 3.47 1.55
C ALA A 14 -18.80 2.14 0.93
N LEU A 15 -17.99 2.18 -0.12
CA LEU A 15 -17.33 1.00 -0.68
C LEU A 15 -15.98 0.82 0.02
N SER A 16 -15.88 -0.25 0.80
CA SER A 16 -14.63 -0.61 1.49
C SER A 16 -14.13 -1.97 1.01
N PHE A 17 -12.90 -2.01 0.52
CA PHE A 17 -12.22 -3.25 0.20
C PHE A 17 -11.43 -3.76 1.42
N THR A 18 -12.02 -4.70 2.16
CA THR A 18 -11.46 -5.29 3.38
C THR A 18 -10.75 -6.60 3.10
N ALA A 19 -10.00 -7.11 4.09
CA ALA A 19 -9.44 -8.46 4.04
C ALA A 19 -10.54 -9.53 3.87
N GLU A 20 -11.70 -9.36 4.52
CA GLU A 20 -12.87 -10.24 4.34
C GLU A 20 -13.33 -10.26 2.87
N ALA A 21 -13.43 -9.08 2.23
CA ALA A 21 -13.78 -8.99 0.81
C ALA A 21 -12.72 -9.67 -0.08
N LEU A 22 -11.43 -9.46 0.21
CA LEU A 22 -10.32 -10.07 -0.52
C LEU A 22 -10.39 -11.60 -0.50
N PHE A 23 -10.51 -12.20 0.70
CA PHE A 23 -10.57 -13.65 0.82
C PHE A 23 -11.87 -14.23 0.27
N THR A 24 -12.99 -13.52 0.37
CA THR A 24 -14.25 -13.90 -0.30
C THR A 24 -14.09 -13.99 -1.82
N ILE A 25 -13.31 -13.08 -2.42
CA ILE A 25 -13.00 -13.13 -3.86
C ILE A 25 -12.13 -14.36 -4.17
N TYR A 26 -11.11 -14.62 -3.36
CA TYR A 26 -10.24 -15.78 -3.56
C TYR A 26 -10.99 -17.11 -3.44
N ASP A 27 -11.93 -17.22 -2.50
CA ASP A 27 -12.77 -18.40 -2.38
C ASP A 27 -13.69 -18.58 -3.60
N LYS A 28 -14.16 -17.48 -4.18
CA LYS A 28 -15.10 -17.50 -5.31
C LYS A 28 -14.44 -17.71 -6.68
N PHE A 29 -13.31 -17.06 -6.93
CA PHE A 29 -12.65 -17.01 -8.24
C PHE A 29 -11.30 -17.74 -8.27
N GLY A 30 -10.86 -18.27 -7.13
CA GLY A 30 -9.51 -18.79 -6.93
C GLY A 30 -8.52 -17.69 -6.56
N TYR A 31 -7.38 -18.13 -6.01
CA TYR A 31 -6.28 -17.23 -5.71
C TYR A 31 -5.70 -16.64 -7.00
N THR A 32 -5.52 -15.33 -7.01
CA THR A 32 -4.97 -14.58 -8.14
C THR A 32 -4.24 -13.32 -7.68
N SER A 33 -3.21 -12.94 -8.44
CA SER A 33 -2.54 -11.65 -8.29
C SER A 33 -3.24 -10.52 -9.04
N ASP A 34 -4.10 -10.84 -10.01
CA ASP A 34 -4.86 -9.87 -10.81
C ASP A 34 -6.36 -10.12 -10.63
N ILE A 35 -6.93 -9.47 -9.61
CA ILE A 35 -8.35 -9.57 -9.30
C ILE A 35 -9.20 -9.00 -10.44
N LEU A 36 -8.81 -7.87 -11.04
CA LEU A 36 -9.62 -7.20 -12.05
C LEU A 36 -9.71 -8.04 -13.34
N GLY A 37 -8.58 -8.60 -13.77
CA GLY A 37 -8.55 -9.51 -14.92
C GLY A 37 -9.29 -10.82 -14.65
N THR A 38 -9.06 -11.44 -13.48
CA THR A 38 -9.65 -12.76 -13.15
C THR A 38 -11.16 -12.70 -12.94
N THR A 39 -11.67 -11.59 -12.41
CA THR A 39 -13.11 -11.41 -12.18
C THR A 39 -13.85 -10.84 -13.39
N HIS A 40 -13.14 -10.41 -14.43
CA HIS A 40 -13.69 -9.78 -15.63
C HIS A 40 -14.56 -8.53 -15.34
N VAL A 41 -14.43 -7.91 -14.15
CA VAL A 41 -15.36 -6.86 -13.67
C VAL A 41 -15.36 -5.59 -14.52
N LEU A 42 -14.25 -5.32 -15.20
CA LEU A 42 -14.11 -4.16 -16.09
C LEU A 42 -14.51 -4.46 -17.54
N GLU A 43 -14.74 -5.72 -17.88
CA GLU A 43 -15.09 -6.09 -19.24
C GLU A 43 -16.53 -5.67 -19.57
N PRO A 44 -16.80 -5.22 -20.80
CA PRO A 44 -18.14 -4.84 -21.26
C PRO A 44 -18.97 -6.07 -21.63
N THR A 45 -18.98 -7.09 -20.78
CA THR A 45 -19.75 -8.33 -20.94
C THR A 45 -20.84 -8.44 -19.88
N LEU A 46 -21.85 -9.27 -20.11
CA LEU A 46 -22.90 -9.52 -19.12
C LEU A 46 -22.33 -10.17 -17.85
N GLU A 47 -21.34 -11.05 -17.99
CA GLU A 47 -20.63 -11.66 -16.88
C GLU A 47 -19.83 -10.62 -16.08
N GLY A 48 -19.04 -9.79 -16.76
CA GLY A 48 -18.30 -8.70 -16.14
C GLY A 48 -19.22 -7.74 -15.38
N TRP A 49 -20.38 -7.41 -15.95
CA TRP A 49 -21.40 -6.60 -15.28
C TRP A 49 -21.95 -7.26 -14.02
N LYS A 50 -22.29 -8.55 -14.08
CA LYS A 50 -22.77 -9.30 -12.90
C LYS A 50 -21.71 -9.36 -11.80
N ASN A 51 -20.46 -9.61 -12.18
CA ASN A 51 -19.34 -9.66 -11.25
C ASN A 51 -19.06 -8.28 -10.64
N CYS A 52 -19.15 -7.20 -11.43
CA CYS A 52 -19.00 -5.83 -10.96
C CYS A 52 -20.09 -5.48 -9.92
N CYS A 53 -21.35 -5.78 -10.20
CA CYS A 53 -22.44 -5.57 -9.24
C CYS A 53 -22.25 -6.39 -7.96
N TRP A 54 -21.80 -7.65 -8.08
CA TRP A 54 -21.55 -8.51 -6.93
C TRP A 54 -20.41 -7.98 -6.06
N LEU A 55 -19.31 -7.55 -6.68
CA LEU A 55 -18.16 -7.01 -5.98
C LEU A 55 -18.50 -5.68 -5.29
N ALA A 56 -19.27 -4.81 -5.96
CA ALA A 56 -19.75 -3.57 -5.36
C ALA A 56 -20.67 -3.81 -4.16
N ALA A 57 -21.61 -4.76 -4.25
CA ALA A 57 -22.47 -5.12 -3.12
C ALA A 57 -21.67 -5.68 -1.93
N LEU A 58 -20.65 -6.50 -2.21
CA LEU A 58 -19.73 -7.01 -1.19
C LEU A 58 -18.97 -5.87 -0.51
N MET A 59 -18.36 -4.96 -1.29
CA MET A 59 -17.63 -3.79 -0.76
C MET A 59 -18.54 -2.84 0.02
N ALA A 60 -19.77 -2.61 -0.46
CA ALA A 60 -20.76 -1.77 0.22
C ALA A 60 -21.19 -2.38 1.57
N SER A 61 -21.37 -3.71 1.61
CA SER A 61 -21.69 -4.43 2.85
C SER A 61 -20.55 -4.29 3.87
N GLN A 62 -19.30 -4.44 3.42
CA GLN A 62 -18.12 -4.27 4.26
C GLN A 62 -17.95 -2.83 4.75
N GLY A 63 -18.21 -1.84 3.90
CA GLY A 63 -18.20 -0.43 4.31
C GLY A 63 -19.27 -0.11 5.34
N GLU A 64 -20.49 -0.63 5.17
CA GLU A 64 -21.57 -0.48 6.15
C GLU A 64 -21.23 -1.15 7.49
N LEU A 65 -20.60 -2.33 7.48
CA LEU A 65 -20.12 -2.97 8.71
C LEU A 65 -19.08 -2.11 9.45
N GLN A 66 -18.15 -1.48 8.73
CA GLN A 66 -17.18 -0.56 9.33
C GLN A 66 -17.86 0.67 9.94
N ARG A 67 -18.83 1.25 9.23
CA ARG A 67 -19.60 2.41 9.72
C ARG A 67 -20.33 2.09 11.02
N ARG A 68 -21.03 0.94 11.06
CA ARG A 68 -21.70 0.44 12.27
C ARG A 68 -20.71 0.21 13.41
N HIS A 69 -19.53 -0.35 13.12
CA HIS A 69 -18.50 -0.56 14.13
C HIS A 69 -17.97 0.77 14.71
N ARG A 70 -17.98 1.86 13.92
CA ARG A 70 -17.64 3.21 14.38
C ARG A 70 -18.78 3.92 15.13
N GLY A 71 -19.94 3.28 15.30
CA GLY A 71 -21.11 3.86 15.95
C GLY A 71 -21.93 4.80 15.07
N GLU A 72 -21.71 4.79 13.75
CA GLU A 72 -22.56 5.53 12.82
C GLU A 72 -23.96 4.89 12.72
N SER A 73 -24.98 5.70 12.43
CA SER A 73 -26.35 5.23 12.25
C SER A 73 -26.44 4.19 11.13
N PRO A 74 -26.96 2.98 11.39
CA PRO A 74 -27.07 1.93 10.40
C PRO A 74 -27.89 2.38 9.19
N GLN A 75 -27.39 2.05 8.00
CA GLN A 75 -28.12 2.16 6.74
C GLN A 75 -28.44 0.77 6.20
N GLN A 76 -29.39 0.72 5.26
CA GLN A 76 -29.71 -0.49 4.52
C GLN A 76 -28.51 -0.90 3.67
N MET A 77 -28.15 -2.19 3.70
CA MET A 77 -27.08 -2.72 2.87
C MET A 77 -27.51 -2.74 1.40
N LEU A 78 -26.61 -2.31 0.52
CA LEU A 78 -26.81 -2.33 -0.92
C LEU A 78 -26.72 -3.76 -1.44
N THR A 79 -27.77 -4.20 -2.15
CA THR A 79 -27.87 -5.57 -2.67
C THR A 79 -27.40 -5.68 -4.12
N LEU A 80 -27.07 -6.92 -4.52
CA LEU A 80 -26.72 -7.26 -5.90
C LEU A 80 -27.88 -6.97 -6.86
N GLU A 81 -29.10 -7.31 -6.45
CA GLU A 81 -30.31 -7.17 -7.26
C GLU A 81 -30.63 -5.70 -7.54
N GLU A 82 -30.48 -4.84 -6.54
CA GLU A 82 -30.63 -3.39 -6.68
C GLU A 82 -29.65 -2.83 -7.71
N LEU A 83 -28.36 -3.19 -7.62
CA LEU A 83 -27.34 -2.76 -8.57
C LEU A 83 -27.61 -3.26 -10.00
N ARG A 84 -28.04 -4.51 -10.15
CA ARG A 84 -28.30 -5.09 -11.48
C ARG A 84 -29.48 -4.47 -12.20
N THR A 85 -30.46 -3.96 -11.46
CA THR A 85 -31.72 -3.43 -12.01
C THR A 85 -31.80 -1.91 -11.99
N GLY A 86 -31.03 -1.22 -11.14
CA GLY A 86 -31.10 0.22 -10.95
C GLY A 86 -30.18 1.06 -11.84
N PHE A 87 -29.36 0.43 -12.70
CA PHE A 87 -28.44 1.13 -13.58
C PHE A 87 -28.96 1.24 -15.01
N MET A 88 -28.83 2.43 -15.60
CA MET A 88 -28.87 2.59 -17.05
C MET A 88 -27.54 2.13 -17.66
N ALA A 89 -27.56 1.70 -18.91
CA ALA A 89 -26.36 1.22 -19.60
C ALA A 89 -25.22 2.25 -19.58
N ALA A 90 -25.54 3.54 -19.74
CA ALA A 90 -24.59 4.64 -19.71
C ALA A 90 -23.90 4.79 -18.34
N ASP A 91 -24.64 4.56 -17.24
CA ASP A 91 -24.15 4.76 -15.87
C ASP A 91 -23.31 3.57 -15.38
N SER A 92 -23.32 2.45 -16.11
CA SER A 92 -22.56 1.25 -15.75
C SER A 92 -21.05 1.49 -15.64
N VAL A 93 -20.53 2.53 -16.28
CA VAL A 93 -19.11 2.95 -16.19
C VAL A 93 -18.79 3.54 -14.82
N LEU A 94 -19.74 4.25 -14.20
CA LEU A 94 -19.55 4.87 -12.88
C LEU A 94 -19.34 3.81 -11.79
N LEU A 95 -20.14 2.75 -11.82
CA LEU A 95 -19.99 1.64 -10.88
C LEU A 95 -18.64 0.93 -11.05
N ARG A 96 -18.21 0.68 -12.29
CA ARG A 96 -16.90 0.05 -12.57
C ARG A 96 -15.75 0.91 -12.05
N GLN A 97 -15.84 2.23 -12.24
CA GLN A 97 -14.84 3.16 -11.73
C GLN A 97 -14.80 3.12 -10.20
N ALA A 98 -15.94 3.20 -9.52
CA ALA A 98 -16.00 3.14 -8.06
C ALA A 98 -15.46 1.83 -7.48
N VAL A 99 -15.74 0.68 -8.13
CA VAL A 99 -15.19 -0.63 -7.74
C VAL A 99 -13.68 -0.67 -7.93
N ARG A 100 -13.16 -0.15 -9.04
CA ARG A 100 -11.72 -0.06 -9.29
C ARG A 100 -11.03 0.80 -8.23
N ASP A 101 -11.59 1.98 -7.95
CA ASP A 101 -11.04 2.93 -6.99
C ASP A 101 -11.04 2.36 -5.57
N ALA A 102 -12.12 1.66 -5.17
CA ALA A 102 -12.20 1.01 -3.87
C ALA A 102 -11.19 -0.14 -3.72
N LEU A 103 -10.97 -0.91 -4.79
CA LEU A 103 -9.97 -1.97 -4.82
C LEU A 103 -8.56 -1.39 -4.69
N GLU A 104 -8.22 -0.37 -5.48
CA GLU A 104 -6.94 0.33 -5.41
C GLU A 104 -6.70 0.92 -4.02
N GLN A 105 -7.73 1.55 -3.43
CA GLN A 105 -7.65 2.11 -2.08
C GLN A 105 -7.45 1.04 -1.00
N GLY A 106 -8.05 -0.16 -1.14
CA GLY A 106 -7.88 -1.24 -0.17
C GLY A 106 -6.48 -1.86 -0.17
N PHE A 107 -5.79 -1.83 -1.32
CA PHE A 107 -4.38 -2.21 -1.41
C PHE A 107 -3.41 -1.06 -1.14
N HIS A 108 -3.91 0.18 -1.11
CA HIS A 108 -3.08 1.33 -0.82
C HIS A 108 -2.55 1.25 0.61
N ARG A 109 -1.23 1.10 0.74
CA ARG A 109 -0.55 1.26 2.02
C ARG A 109 -0.21 2.74 2.17
N ASP A 110 -0.72 3.37 3.20
CA ASP A 110 -0.21 4.66 3.68
C ASP A 110 1.18 4.43 4.28
N ILE A 111 2.16 4.13 3.42
CA ILE A 111 3.57 4.23 3.77
C ILE A 111 3.90 5.70 3.55
N PRO A 112 4.37 6.44 4.57
CA PRO A 112 4.96 7.76 4.35
C PRO A 112 5.94 7.61 3.20
N LYS A 113 5.80 8.43 2.16
CA LYS A 113 6.78 8.42 1.08
C LYS A 113 8.16 8.66 1.72
N PRO A 114 9.24 8.06 1.23
CA PRO A 114 10.59 8.33 1.73
C PRO A 114 10.98 9.82 1.67
N ASP A 115 10.15 10.65 1.02
CA ASP A 115 10.31 12.09 0.87
C ASP A 115 9.63 12.91 2.00
N GLU A 116 8.86 12.27 2.89
CA GLU A 116 8.36 12.89 4.12
C GLU A 116 9.36 12.62 5.25
N ASP A 117 10.23 13.62 5.47
CA ASP A 117 11.17 13.77 6.59
C ASP A 117 11.53 12.45 7.28
N GLU A 118 12.47 11.70 6.68
CA GLU A 118 13.15 10.60 7.35
C GLU A 118 13.63 11.14 8.71
N GLU A 119 13.00 10.71 9.82
CA GLU A 119 13.39 11.12 11.15
C GLU A 119 14.79 10.59 11.41
N VAL A 120 15.79 11.42 11.09
CA VAL A 120 17.19 11.09 11.24
C VAL A 120 17.49 10.97 12.73
N ASN A 121 17.80 9.75 13.17
CA ASN A 121 18.24 9.52 14.54
C ASN A 121 19.66 10.11 14.73
N LEU A 122 19.72 11.35 15.21
CA LEU A 122 20.96 12.13 15.40
C LEU A 122 22.02 11.37 16.22
N VAL A 123 21.59 10.59 17.22
CA VAL A 123 22.50 9.79 18.06
C VAL A 123 23.19 8.69 17.27
N LEU A 124 22.47 8.06 16.33
CA LEU A 124 23.04 7.01 15.47
C LEU A 124 24.06 7.61 14.50
N LEU A 125 23.73 8.75 13.88
CA LEU A 125 24.62 9.47 12.97
C LEU A 125 25.92 9.90 13.66
N GLU A 126 25.82 10.49 14.85
CA GLU A 126 26.99 10.91 15.62
C GLU A 126 27.90 9.73 15.97
N ARG A 127 27.32 8.56 16.29
CA ARG A 127 28.09 7.33 16.54
C ARG A 127 28.81 6.84 15.30
N GLU A 128 28.13 6.79 14.15
CA GLU A 128 28.75 6.38 12.89
C GLU A 128 29.87 7.33 12.46
N GLU A 129 29.69 8.64 12.65
CA GLU A 129 30.74 9.62 12.38
C GLU A 129 31.93 9.48 13.31
N ALA A 130 31.70 9.23 14.60
CA ALA A 130 32.74 8.99 15.58
C ALA A 130 33.54 7.71 15.23
N GLU A 131 32.86 6.64 14.83
CA GLU A 131 33.49 5.40 14.38
C GLU A 131 34.32 5.61 13.09
N LYS A 132 33.79 6.34 12.11
CA LYS A 132 34.52 6.69 10.88
C LYS A 132 35.77 7.50 11.19
N LYS A 133 35.67 8.49 12.08
CA LYS A 133 36.82 9.31 12.53
C LYS A 133 37.84 8.47 13.30
N ALA A 134 37.41 7.60 14.20
CA ALA A 134 38.28 6.69 14.94
C ALA A 134 39.01 5.72 14.01
N ARG A 135 38.32 5.14 13.04
CA ARG A 135 38.89 4.24 12.03
C ARG A 135 39.90 4.94 11.14
N ALA A 136 39.61 6.18 10.72
CA ALA A 136 40.55 7.00 9.96
C ALA A 136 41.80 7.38 10.78
N ALA A 137 41.63 7.70 12.06
CA ALA A 137 42.74 7.99 12.96
C ALA A 137 43.62 6.75 13.19
N ALA A 138 43.02 5.59 13.42
CA ALA A 138 43.74 4.31 13.56
C ALA A 138 44.55 3.98 12.29
N LEU A 139 43.96 4.15 11.11
CA LEU A 139 44.66 3.92 9.84
C LEU A 139 45.86 4.86 9.67
N ARG A 140 45.71 6.15 10.00
CA ARG A 140 46.82 7.13 9.94
C ARG A 140 47.93 6.76 10.92
N ALA A 141 47.60 6.34 12.13
CA ALA A 141 48.57 5.90 13.12
C ALA A 141 49.35 4.67 12.64
N SER A 142 48.67 3.68 12.06
CA SER A 142 49.30 2.49 11.48
C SER A 142 50.26 2.84 10.32
N ILE A 143 49.86 3.74 9.42
CA ILE A 143 50.72 4.20 8.31
C ILE A 143 51.94 4.94 8.85
N SER A 144 51.78 5.81 9.85
CA SER A 144 52.88 6.53 10.50
C SER A 144 53.88 5.58 11.17
N TRP A 145 53.37 4.55 11.86
CA TRP A 145 54.20 3.55 12.52
C TRP A 145 55.01 2.73 11.51
N LEU A 146 54.38 2.28 10.42
CA LEU A 146 55.07 1.60 9.33
C LEU A 146 56.16 2.49 8.71
N ARG A 147 55.89 3.78 8.45
CA ARG A 147 56.91 4.71 7.93
C ARG A 147 58.11 4.88 8.86
N ARG A 148 57.91 4.92 10.19
CA ARG A 148 59.02 4.98 11.16
C ARG A 148 59.86 3.70 11.14
N LEU A 149 59.24 2.54 11.02
CA LEU A 149 59.95 1.26 10.90
C LEU A 149 60.83 1.22 9.64
N PHE A 150 60.31 1.63 8.49
CA PHE A 150 61.08 1.67 7.24
C PHE A 150 62.10 2.82 7.18
N GLY A 151 61.90 3.92 7.90
CA GLY A 151 62.87 5.00 8.02
C GLY A 151 64.02 4.70 8.99
N SER A 152 63.81 3.80 9.95
CA SER A 152 64.82 3.37 10.93
C SER A 152 65.82 2.35 10.36
N THR A 153 65.56 1.76 9.19
CA THR A 153 66.42 0.74 8.57
C THR A 153 67.41 1.29 7.54
N SER A 154 67.45 2.61 7.29
CA SER A 154 68.52 3.22 6.51
C SER A 154 69.79 3.40 7.38
N ALA A 155 70.73 2.46 7.24
CA ALA A 155 72.03 2.49 7.90
C ALA A 155 72.83 3.77 7.56
N PRO A 156 73.65 4.32 8.48
CA PRO A 156 74.46 5.49 8.20
C PRO A 156 75.54 5.15 7.17
N LYS A 157 75.68 5.98 6.12
CA LYS A 157 76.84 5.94 5.22
C LYS A 157 78.09 6.26 6.04
N LYS A 158 79.03 5.31 6.11
CA LYS A 158 80.36 5.55 6.69
C LYS A 158 81.12 6.59 5.83
N PRO A 159 81.96 7.44 6.46
CA PRO A 159 82.71 8.50 5.81
C PRO A 159 83.74 7.98 4.81
#